data_AF-A0A9E1J080-F1
#
_entry.id   AF-A0A9E1J080-F1
#
_cell.length_a   1.000
_cell.length_b   1.000
_cell.length_c   1.000
_cell.angle_alpha   90.00
_cell.angle_beta   90.00
_cell.angle_gamma   90.00
#
_symmetry.space_group_name_H-M   'P 1'
#
loop_
_entity.id
_entity.type
_entity.pdbx_description
1 polymer ?
#
loop_
_entity_poly.entity_id
_entity_poly.type
_entity_poly.pdbx_seq_one_letter_code
_entity_poly.pdbx_strand_id
1 'polypeptide(L)'
;MLNKSKLIPPTEKEEAAINSGIDADPDTWEATEKEFSQMRTAAEVLPEVVENYSKNRGRPFKENPKIQLSLRLSPETVNYFRSTGKGWQTKIDEVLKEYVIAHL
;
A
#
# COMPACT_ATOMS: atom_id res chain seq x y z
N MET A 1 -18.98 -3.93 3.34
CA MET A 1 -18.64 -4.59 4.63
C MET A 1 -17.13 -4.68 4.72
N LEU A 2 -16.49 -4.04 5.70
CA LEU A 2 -15.02 -4.01 5.79
C LEU A 2 -14.45 -5.39 6.17
N ASN A 3 -13.47 -5.86 5.42
CA ASN A 3 -12.68 -7.04 5.75
C ASN A 3 -11.70 -6.69 6.88
N LYS A 4 -12.08 -6.98 8.13
CA LYS A 4 -11.20 -6.85 9.31
C LYS A 4 -10.10 -7.90 9.21
N SER A 5 -8.91 -7.50 8.78
CA SER A 5 -7.69 -8.30 8.86
C SER A 5 -7.46 -8.80 10.29
N LYS A 6 -6.94 -10.03 10.43
CA LYS A 6 -6.64 -10.79 11.67
C LYS A 6 -5.82 -9.98 12.71
N LEU A 7 -6.45 -9.08 13.44
CA LEU A 7 -5.90 -8.51 14.66
C LEU A 7 -6.36 -9.39 15.81
N ILE A 8 -5.40 -10.02 16.49
CA ILE A 8 -5.64 -10.81 17.70
C ILE A 8 -5.28 -9.90 18.88
N PRO A 9 -6.26 -9.37 19.63
CA PRO A 9 -5.95 -8.61 20.83
C PRO A 9 -5.39 -9.53 21.92
N PRO A 10 -4.57 -9.02 22.86
CA PRO A 10 -4.13 -9.79 24.02
C PRO A 10 -5.31 -10.33 24.82
N THR A 11 -5.15 -11.53 25.39
CA THR A 11 -6.07 -12.07 26.39
C THR A 11 -5.89 -11.36 27.74
N GLU A 12 -6.88 -11.44 28.63
CA GLU A 12 -6.78 -10.82 29.98
C GLU A 12 -5.53 -11.27 30.76
N LYS A 13 -5.14 -12.55 30.61
CA LYS A 13 -3.93 -13.08 31.23
C LYS A 13 -2.66 -12.46 30.63
N GLU A 14 -2.65 -12.25 29.33
CA GLU A 14 -1.53 -11.59 28.64
C GLU A 14 -1.47 -10.10 28.98
N GLU A 15 -2.61 -9.40 29.04
CA GLU A 15 -2.67 -8.01 29.51
C GLU A 15 -2.15 -7.85 30.94
N ALA A 16 -2.58 -8.71 31.86
CA ALA A 16 -2.09 -8.69 33.25
C ALA A 16 -0.58 -8.92 33.34
N ALA A 17 -0.02 -9.81 32.52
CA ALA A 17 1.41 -10.06 32.45
C ALA A 17 2.17 -8.86 31.85
N ILE A 18 1.61 -8.19 30.83
CA ILE A 18 2.18 -6.98 30.24
C ILE A 18 2.21 -5.86 31.28
N ASN A 19 1.10 -5.58 31.97
CA ASN A 19 1.02 -4.54 32.99
C ASN A 19 1.99 -4.80 34.15
N SER A 20 2.09 -6.04 34.63
CA SER A 20 3.07 -6.39 35.68
C SER A 20 4.52 -6.17 35.23
N GLY A 21 4.81 -6.33 33.93
CA GLY A 21 6.13 -6.05 33.37
C GLY A 21 6.43 -4.55 33.31
N ILE A 22 5.44 -3.76 32.91
CA ILE A 22 5.48 -2.30 32.89
C ILE A 22 5.72 -1.75 34.31
N ASP A 23 4.97 -2.22 35.32
CA ASP A 23 5.11 -1.81 36.72
C ASP A 23 6.48 -2.15 37.34
N ALA A 24 7.12 -3.23 36.86
CA ALA A 24 8.39 -3.70 37.39
C ALA A 24 9.61 -2.98 36.79
N ASP A 25 9.44 -2.24 35.70
CA ASP A 25 10.50 -1.52 35.00
C ASP A 25 10.67 -0.09 35.58
N PRO A 26 11.79 0.22 36.25
CA PRO A 26 12.01 1.54 36.85
C PRO A 26 12.19 2.66 35.81
N ASP A 27 12.51 2.33 34.55
CA ASP A 27 12.68 3.31 33.47
C ASP A 27 11.37 3.54 32.68
N THR A 28 10.30 2.79 33.00
CA THR A 28 9.01 2.95 32.35
C THR A 28 8.39 4.29 32.73
N TRP A 29 8.02 5.07 31.71
CA TRP A 29 7.29 6.32 31.84
C TRP A 29 5.91 6.21 31.18
N GLU A 30 4.86 6.37 31.97
CA GLU A 30 3.49 6.41 31.49
C GLU A 30 2.97 7.85 31.43
N ALA A 31 2.47 8.25 30.28
CA ALA A 31 1.86 9.56 30.12
C ALA A 31 0.56 9.64 30.94
N THR A 32 0.45 10.65 31.80
CA THR A 32 -0.78 10.94 32.52
C THR A 32 -1.89 11.39 31.57
N GLU A 33 -3.16 11.30 31.97
CA GLU A 33 -4.29 11.79 31.16
C GLU A 33 -4.11 13.26 30.75
N LYS A 34 -3.56 14.08 31.66
CA LYS A 34 -3.28 15.50 31.41
C LYS A 34 -2.23 15.67 30.32
N GLU A 35 -1.13 14.92 30.37
CA GLU A 35 -0.08 14.97 29.35
C GLU A 35 -0.58 14.43 28.01
N PHE A 36 -1.36 13.35 28.02
CA PHE A 36 -1.97 12.79 26.82
C PHE A 36 -2.91 13.80 26.14
N SER A 37 -3.68 14.56 26.92
CA SER A 37 -4.56 15.61 26.40
C SER A 37 -3.83 16.76 25.69
N GLN A 38 -2.55 16.93 25.97
CA GLN A 38 -1.69 17.97 25.37
C GLN A 38 -0.92 17.48 24.14
N MET A 39 -0.98 16.18 23.81
CA MET A 39 -0.28 15.64 22.65
C MET A 39 -0.88 16.19 21.35
N ARG A 40 0.01 16.50 20.40
CA ARG A 40 -0.33 17.02 19.08
C ARG A 40 0.19 16.08 18.01
N THR A 41 -0.46 16.07 16.85
CA THR A 41 -0.05 15.18 15.76
C THR A 41 1.35 15.53 15.26
N ALA A 42 2.11 14.53 14.78
CA ALA A 42 3.43 14.78 14.22
C ALA A 42 3.42 15.77 13.04
N ALA A 43 2.32 15.82 12.28
CA ALA A 43 2.15 16.79 11.20
C ALA A 43 2.11 18.24 11.69
N GLU A 44 1.58 18.47 12.90
CA GLU A 44 1.51 19.80 13.51
C GLU A 44 2.83 20.26 14.13
N VAL A 45 3.58 19.33 14.74
CA VAL A 45 4.79 19.67 15.51
C VAL A 45 6.09 19.44 14.72
N LEU A 46 6.07 18.57 13.71
CA LEU A 46 7.22 18.17 12.88
C LEU A 46 6.83 18.05 11.40
N PRO A 47 6.31 19.13 10.77
CA PRO A 47 5.79 19.08 9.41
C PRO A 47 6.83 18.62 8.36
N GLU A 48 8.09 19.06 8.51
CA GLU A 48 9.17 18.70 7.58
C GLU A 48 9.48 17.19 7.58
N VAL A 49 9.43 16.55 8.75
CA VAL A 49 9.66 15.10 8.88
C VAL A 49 8.55 14.32 8.18
N VAL A 50 7.30 14.73 8.40
CA VAL A 50 6.13 14.10 7.79
C VAL A 50 6.14 14.26 6.27
N GLU A 51 6.49 15.44 5.78
CA GLU A 51 6.59 15.70 4.35
C GLU A 51 7.67 14.83 3.69
N ASN A 52 8.86 14.75 4.29
CA ASN A 52 9.96 13.92 3.78
C ASN A 52 9.61 12.44 3.78
N TYR A 53 8.95 11.94 4.83
CA TYR A 53 8.51 10.56 4.88
C TYR A 53 7.42 10.26 3.83
N SER A 54 6.54 11.22 3.57
CA SER A 54 5.45 11.07 2.59
C SER A 54 5.95 11.04 1.15
N LYS A 55 6.96 11.84 0.82
CA LYS A 55 7.61 11.86 -0.51
C LYS A 55 8.28 10.55 -0.88
N ASN A 56 8.71 9.77 0.12
CA ASN A 56 9.42 8.51 -0.07
C ASN A 56 8.51 7.26 -0.14
N ARG A 57 7.18 7.42 -0.07
CA ARG A 57 6.24 6.28 -0.21
C ARG A 57 6.06 5.86 -1.67
N GLY A 58 6.95 4.97 -2.12
CA GLY A 58 6.75 4.11 -3.28
C GLY A 58 6.61 4.82 -4.64
N ARG A 59 6.30 4.04 -5.69
CA ARG A 59 6.02 4.60 -7.01
C ARG A 59 4.79 5.50 -6.91
N PRO A 60 4.82 6.74 -7.43
CA PRO A 60 3.68 7.63 -7.47
C PRO A 60 2.45 6.92 -8.04
N PHE A 61 1.29 7.20 -7.46
CA PHE A 61 0.02 6.75 -8.01
C PHE A 61 -0.09 7.23 -9.46
N LYS A 62 -0.31 6.30 -10.40
CA LYS A 62 -0.62 6.66 -11.79
C LYS A 62 -2.12 6.90 -11.88
N GLU A 63 -2.55 8.05 -12.37
CA GLU A 63 -3.98 8.38 -12.54
C GLU A 63 -4.71 7.34 -13.39
N ASN A 64 -4.05 6.80 -14.43
CA ASN A 64 -4.58 5.76 -15.30
C ASN A 64 -3.59 4.59 -15.42
N PRO A 65 -3.56 3.66 -14.46
CA PRO A 65 -2.69 2.49 -14.53
C PRO A 65 -3.17 1.51 -15.60
N LYS A 66 -2.25 0.79 -16.26
CA LYS A 66 -2.62 -0.33 -17.14
C LYS A 66 -3.32 -1.39 -16.30
N ILE A 67 -4.46 -1.90 -16.79
CA ILE A 67 -5.20 -2.96 -16.12
C ILE A 67 -4.59 -4.30 -16.51
N GLN A 68 -4.14 -5.08 -15.52
CA GLN A 68 -3.67 -6.45 -15.77
C GLN A 68 -4.89 -7.37 -15.93
N LEU A 69 -5.13 -7.83 -17.16
CA LEU A 69 -6.24 -8.73 -17.51
C LEU A 69 -5.69 -10.07 -18.00
N SER A 70 -6.38 -11.16 -17.66
CA SER A 70 -6.13 -12.48 -18.25
C SER A 70 -6.99 -12.63 -19.50
N LEU A 71 -6.40 -12.38 -20.67
CA LEU A 71 -7.05 -12.49 -21.97
C LEU A 71 -6.52 -13.69 -22.74
N ARG A 72 -7.42 -14.50 -23.29
CA ARG A 72 -7.06 -15.58 -24.22
C ARG A 72 -7.08 -15.04 -25.65
N LEU A 73 -5.97 -15.18 -26.34
CA LEU A 73 -5.79 -14.79 -27.75
C LEU A 73 -5.48 -16.02 -28.59
N SER A 74 -5.69 -15.94 -29.90
CA SER A 74 -5.34 -17.03 -30.80
C SER A 74 -3.82 -17.31 -30.77
N PRO A 75 -3.39 -18.57 -30.92
CA PRO A 75 -1.97 -18.91 -30.92
C PRO A 75 -1.16 -18.15 -31.97
N GLU A 76 -1.73 -17.94 -33.17
CA GLU A 76 -1.11 -17.20 -34.26
C GLU A 76 -0.78 -15.76 -33.87
N THR A 77 -1.73 -15.06 -33.23
CA THR A 77 -1.55 -13.69 -32.75
C THR A 77 -0.42 -13.65 -31.71
N VAL A 78 -0.46 -14.54 -30.72
CA VAL A 78 0.54 -14.57 -29.65
C VAL A 78 1.94 -14.88 -30.21
N ASN A 79 2.04 -15.84 -31.13
CA ASN A 79 3.30 -16.23 -31.75
C ASN A 79 3.89 -15.11 -32.59
N TYR A 80 3.06 -14.43 -33.38
CA TYR A 80 3.47 -13.26 -34.16
C TYR A 80 4.05 -12.17 -33.25
N PHE A 81 3.32 -11.72 -32.23
CA PHE A 81 3.82 -10.66 -31.38
C PHE A 81 5.07 -11.10 -30.59
N ARG A 82 5.11 -12.33 -30.05
CA ARG A 82 6.30 -12.85 -29.35
C ARG A 82 7.55 -12.87 -30.21
N SER A 83 7.44 -13.16 -31.51
CA SER A 83 8.59 -13.15 -32.43
C SER A 83 9.19 -11.75 -32.60
N THR A 84 8.43 -10.69 -32.33
CA THR A 84 8.90 -9.29 -32.36
C THR A 84 9.83 -8.92 -31.19
N GLY A 85 10.08 -9.84 -30.26
CA GLY A 85 11.06 -9.70 -29.19
C GLY A 85 10.56 -8.94 -27.95
N LYS A 86 11.52 -8.29 -27.25
CA LYS A 86 11.23 -7.53 -26.03
C LYS A 86 10.20 -6.45 -26.31
N GLY A 87 9.18 -6.36 -25.45
CA GLY A 87 8.10 -5.38 -25.60
C GLY A 87 6.91 -5.84 -26.44
N TRP A 88 6.84 -7.12 -26.85
CA TRP A 88 5.70 -7.63 -27.62
C TRP A 88 4.33 -7.38 -26.98
N GLN A 89 4.23 -7.40 -25.65
CA GLN A 89 2.99 -7.07 -24.91
C GLN A 89 2.59 -5.59 -25.07
N THR A 90 3.55 -4.69 -25.25
CA THR A 90 3.28 -3.28 -25.53
C THR A 90 2.80 -3.09 -26.95
N LYS A 91 3.42 -3.78 -27.92
CA LYS A 91 3.00 -3.73 -29.33
C LYS A 91 1.58 -4.24 -29.54
N ILE A 92 1.19 -5.33 -28.88
CA ILE A 92 -0.19 -5.84 -28.99
C ILE A 92 -1.20 -4.88 -28.34
N ASP A 93 -0.85 -4.24 -27.23
CA ASP A 93 -1.66 -3.21 -26.57
C ASP A 93 -1.86 -1.98 -27.49
N GLU A 94 -0.81 -1.55 -28.19
CA GLU A 94 -0.88 -0.46 -29.18
C GLU A 94 -1.83 -0.80 -30.34
N VAL A 95 -1.73 -2.01 -30.91
CA VAL A 95 -2.62 -2.44 -32.00
C VAL A 95 -4.08 -2.51 -31.55
N LEU A 96 -4.35 -3.03 -30.36
CA LEU A 96 -5.71 -3.04 -29.81
C LEU A 96 -6.23 -1.62 -29.57
N LYS A 97 -5.37 -0.71 -29.11
CA LYS A 97 -5.72 0.69 -28.91
C LYS A 97 -6.03 1.40 -30.22
N GLU A 98 -5.25 1.17 -31.28
CA GLU A 98 -5.53 1.70 -32.62
C GLU A 98 -6.88 1.23 -33.13
N TYR A 99 -7.20 -0.06 -32.96
CA TYR A 99 -8.52 -0.60 -33.30
C TYR A 99 -9.65 0.13 -32.56
N VAL A 100 -9.49 0.36 -31.24
CA VAL A 100 -10.47 1.11 -30.45
C VAL A 100 -10.62 2.54 -30.97
N ILE A 101 -9.53 3.27 -31.23
CA ILE A 101 -9.58 4.66 -31.73
C ILE A 101 -10.28 4.72 -33.10
N ALA A 102 -10.03 3.76 -33.98
CA ALA A 102 -10.62 3.73 -35.32
C ALA A 102 -12.12 3.41 -35.35
N HIS A 103 -12.67 2.85 -34.26
CA HIS A 103 -14.06 2.42 -34.15
C HIS A 103 -14.84 3.14 -33.04
N LEU A 104 -14.27 4.23 -32.52
CA LEU A 104 -14.92 5.21 -31.66
C LEU A 104 -15.31 6.44 -32.48
#